data_AF-X6MYT3-F1
#
_entry.id   AF-X6MYT3-F1
#
_cell.length_a   1.000
_cell.length_b   1.000
_cell.length_c   1.000
_cell.angle_alpha   90.00
_cell.angle_beta   90.00
_cell.angle_gamma   90.00
#
_symmetry.space_group_name_H-M   'P 1'
#
loop_
_entity.id
_entity.type
_entity.pdbx_description
1 polymer ?
#
loop_
_entity_poly.entity_id
_entity_poly.type
_entity_poly.pdbx_seq_one_letter_code
_entity_poly.pdbx_strand_id
1 'polypeptide(L)'
;MNEDCGTMTKYKVCSNHECVPCTTNSNCTINKHDECDKDSGHCELDTLFENYDVHKAATSVLIFLGSVVAAGGGLGGGGVFIPIFILVGGYDSKSASGLSLATIFGGSIVNLVMNFLQQHPNRRHRTLADLQTILIMEPMLLAGTSIGVLLNVILPGPILLALLVTVLGYVTYRTTKKGIEMWKQENEKRKIEQEKQRKKDAQDTASQSLLNI
;
A
#
# COMPACT_ATOMS: atom_id res chain seq x y z
N MET A 1 9.38 24.05 -21.56
CA MET A 1 10.07 23.54 -20.36
C MET A 1 11.48 23.24 -20.84
N ASN A 2 12.45 24.06 -20.45
CA ASN A 2 13.80 24.05 -20.99
C ASN A 2 14.50 22.72 -20.66
N GLU A 3 15.07 22.07 -21.68
CA GLU A 3 15.90 20.86 -21.56
C GLU A 3 17.22 21.10 -20.79
N ASP A 4 17.49 22.34 -20.37
CA ASP A 4 18.78 22.77 -19.81
C ASP A 4 18.95 22.50 -18.30
N CYS A 5 17.87 22.10 -17.59
CA CYS A 5 17.93 21.84 -16.14
C CYS A 5 18.20 20.37 -15.77
N GLY A 6 18.26 19.48 -16.76
CA GLY A 6 18.48 18.04 -16.56
C GLY A 6 17.25 17.17 -16.82
N THR A 7 17.39 15.86 -16.62
CA THR A 7 16.38 14.83 -16.82
C THR A 7 15.74 14.39 -15.48
N MET A 8 14.73 13.53 -15.53
CA MET A 8 14.04 13.02 -14.32
C MET A 8 14.98 12.36 -13.30
N THR A 9 16.10 11.79 -13.76
CA THR A 9 17.08 11.09 -12.90
C THR A 9 18.31 11.93 -12.59
N LYS A 10 18.59 12.99 -13.37
CA LYS A 10 19.74 13.89 -13.16
C LYS A 10 19.27 15.32 -13.26
N TYR A 11 19.23 16.06 -12.16
CA TYR A 11 18.69 17.43 -12.15
C TYR A 11 19.69 18.44 -11.59
N LYS A 12 19.62 19.69 -12.05
CA LYS A 12 20.38 20.82 -11.48
C LYS A 12 19.54 21.53 -10.43
N VAL A 13 20.21 22.15 -9.46
CA VAL A 13 19.53 22.85 -8.36
C VAL A 13 18.96 24.16 -8.88
N CYS A 14 17.72 24.48 -8.52
CA CYS A 14 17.11 25.75 -8.91
C CYS A 14 17.42 26.82 -7.85
N SER A 15 18.15 27.85 -8.25
CA SER A 15 18.45 29.02 -7.41
C SER A 15 18.16 30.29 -8.20
N ASN A 16 17.33 31.18 -7.67
CA ASN A 16 16.92 32.42 -8.35
C ASN A 16 16.35 32.22 -9.77
N HIS A 17 15.51 31.20 -9.99
CA HIS A 17 14.97 30.82 -11.31
C HIS A 17 16.01 30.37 -12.35
N GLU A 18 17.25 30.12 -11.94
CA GLU A 18 18.32 29.58 -12.79
C GLU A 18 18.79 28.20 -12.30
N CYS A 19 19.19 27.35 -13.24
CA CYS A 19 19.67 26.00 -12.97
C CYS A 19 21.17 26.04 -12.69
N VAL A 20 21.54 25.95 -11.41
CA VAL A 20 22.94 25.95 -10.95
C VAL A 20 23.45 24.53 -10.69
N PRO A 21 24.72 24.24 -11.00
CA PRO A 21 25.31 22.94 -10.72
C PRO A 21 25.43 22.71 -9.21
N CYS A 22 25.28 21.47 -8.78
CA CYS A 22 25.48 21.09 -7.39
C CYS A 22 26.99 21.10 -7.05
N THR A 23 27.34 21.53 -5.83
CA THR A 23 28.73 21.52 -5.32
C THR A 23 28.90 20.61 -4.11
N THR A 24 27.81 20.33 -3.41
CA THR A 24 27.74 19.45 -2.24
C THR A 24 26.45 18.66 -2.26
N ASN A 25 26.45 17.47 -1.64
CA ASN A 25 25.26 16.61 -1.54
C ASN A 25 24.10 17.33 -0.82
N SER A 26 24.40 18.28 0.09
CA SER A 26 23.39 19.11 0.77
C SER A 26 22.66 20.10 -0.16
N ASN A 27 23.20 20.41 -1.34
CA ASN A 27 22.51 21.27 -2.31
C ASN A 27 21.38 20.52 -3.03
N CYS A 28 21.37 19.19 -2.98
CA CYS A 28 20.31 18.37 -3.56
C CYS A 28 19.14 18.32 -2.57
N THR A 29 18.11 19.14 -2.82
CA THR A 29 16.99 19.32 -1.88
C THR A 29 15.80 18.40 -2.15
N ILE A 30 15.88 17.50 -3.13
CA ILE A 30 14.73 16.67 -3.53
C ILE A 30 14.61 15.46 -2.63
N ASN A 31 15.66 14.68 -2.37
CA ASN A 31 15.66 13.63 -1.35
C ASN A 31 16.86 13.74 -0.42
N LYS A 32 16.75 13.10 0.75
CA LYS A 32 17.78 13.13 1.80
C LYS A 32 19.07 12.37 1.43
N HIS A 33 19.01 11.48 0.42
CA HIS A 33 20.12 10.64 -0.03
C HIS A 33 20.57 10.93 -1.47
N ASP A 34 20.17 12.06 -2.06
CA ASP A 34 20.65 12.42 -3.40
C ASP A 34 22.16 12.72 -3.36
N GLU A 35 22.89 12.15 -4.32
CA GLU A 35 24.34 12.34 -4.43
C GLU A 35 24.64 13.36 -5.54
N CYS A 36 25.53 14.31 -5.25
CA CYS A 36 25.96 15.30 -6.22
C CYS A 36 27.14 14.73 -7.01
N ASP A 37 26.92 14.46 -8.29
CA ASP A 37 28.01 14.14 -9.20
C ASP A 37 28.82 15.42 -9.48
N LYS A 38 30.04 15.46 -8.95
CA LYS A 38 30.93 16.63 -9.04
C LYS A 38 31.46 16.87 -10.46
N ASP A 39 31.49 15.84 -11.30
CA ASP A 39 32.01 15.96 -12.68
C ASP A 39 30.95 16.57 -13.62
N SER A 40 29.69 16.19 -13.43
CA SER A 40 28.58 16.69 -14.25
C SER A 40 27.85 17.90 -13.62
N GLY A 41 28.00 18.12 -12.31
CA GLY A 41 27.30 19.15 -11.57
C GLY A 41 25.78 18.89 -11.46
N HIS A 42 25.35 17.65 -11.67
CA HIS A 42 23.97 17.21 -11.55
C HIS A 42 23.76 16.43 -10.24
N CYS A 43 22.62 16.64 -9.60
CA CYS A 43 22.13 15.76 -8.54
C CYS A 43 21.54 14.52 -9.19
N GLU A 44 22.08 13.34 -8.86
CA GLU A 44 21.51 12.08 -9.30
C GLU A 44 20.49 11.59 -8.27
N LEU A 45 19.30 11.28 -8.76
CA LEU A 45 18.24 10.71 -7.94
C LEU A 45 18.61 9.26 -7.64
N ASP A 46 18.86 8.95 -6.38
CA ASP A 46 19.32 7.62 -5.98
C ASP A 46 18.19 6.59 -6.16
N THR A 47 18.31 5.76 -7.20
CA THR A 47 17.34 4.70 -7.48
C THR A 47 17.56 3.52 -6.52
N LEU A 48 16.49 2.80 -6.21
CA LEU A 48 16.52 1.65 -5.29
C LEU A 48 17.50 0.51 -5.72
N PHE A 49 17.98 0.51 -6.96
CA PHE A 49 18.62 -0.64 -7.59
C PHE A 49 20.11 -0.49 -7.88
N GLU A 50 20.65 0.73 -7.97
CA GLU A 50 22.07 0.93 -8.34
C GLU A 50 23.04 0.84 -7.15
N ASN A 51 22.62 1.24 -5.94
CA ASN A 51 23.41 1.10 -4.72
C ASN A 51 22.62 0.32 -3.66
N TYR A 52 22.74 -1.02 -3.66
CA TYR A 52 22.11 -1.88 -2.64
C TYR A 52 22.84 -1.76 -1.30
N ASP A 53 22.54 -0.70 -0.57
CA ASP A 53 22.99 -0.49 0.80
C ASP A 53 22.12 -1.28 1.80
N VAL A 54 22.69 -1.64 2.95
CA VAL A 54 22.01 -2.41 4.03
C VAL A 54 20.72 -1.73 4.51
N HIS A 55 20.66 -0.41 4.42
CA HIS A 55 19.48 0.38 4.78
C HIS A 55 18.33 0.20 3.77
N LYS A 56 18.64 0.16 2.47
CA LYS A 56 17.66 -0.10 1.40
C LYS A 56 17.19 -1.56 1.43
N ALA A 57 18.10 -2.49 1.73
CA ALA A 57 17.77 -3.89 2.01
C ALA A 57 16.72 -4.01 3.12
N ALA A 58 16.97 -3.39 4.28
CA ALA A 58 16.03 -3.38 5.40
C ALA A 58 14.67 -2.77 5.01
N THR A 59 14.67 -1.68 4.25
CA THR A 59 13.43 -1.04 3.76
C THR A 59 12.61 -2.00 2.89
N SER A 60 13.24 -2.68 1.93
CA SER A 60 12.55 -3.65 1.07
C SER A 60 11.96 -4.84 1.83
N VAL A 61 12.67 -5.35 2.85
CA VAL A 61 12.19 -6.43 3.72
C VAL A 61 10.98 -5.98 4.53
N LEU A 62 11.01 -4.77 5.07
CA LEU A 62 9.87 -4.20 5.80
C LEU A 62 8.65 -3.99 4.91
N ILE A 63 8.85 -3.53 3.68
CA ILE A 63 7.76 -3.40 2.70
C ILE A 63 7.19 -4.77 2.34
N PHE A 64 8.04 -5.78 2.15
CA PHE A 64 7.59 -7.14 1.88
C PHE A 64 6.75 -7.70 3.03
N LEU A 65 7.23 -7.62 4.27
CA LEU A 65 6.49 -8.02 5.47
C LEU A 65 5.18 -7.24 5.63
N GLY A 66 5.24 -5.92 5.42
CA GLY A 66 4.07 -5.05 5.42
C GLY A 66 3.04 -5.46 4.38
N SER A 67 3.50 -5.83 3.17
CA SER A 67 2.65 -6.31 2.10
C SER A 67 1.98 -7.64 2.42
N VAL A 68 2.68 -8.58 3.07
CA VAL A 68 2.11 -9.86 3.49
C VAL A 68 0.97 -9.65 4.50
N VAL A 69 1.20 -8.78 5.50
CA VAL A 69 0.16 -8.45 6.49
C VAL A 69 -1.01 -7.71 5.85
N ALA A 70 -0.73 -6.76 4.95
CA ALA A 70 -1.73 -5.98 4.25
C ALA A 70 -2.61 -6.87 3.33
N ALA A 71 -1.99 -7.80 2.60
CA ALA A 71 -2.70 -8.78 1.78
C ALA A 71 -3.62 -9.68 2.62
N GLY A 72 -3.14 -10.15 3.79
CA GLY A 72 -3.98 -10.90 4.73
C GLY A 72 -5.15 -10.07 5.30
N GLY A 73 -4.98 -8.75 5.43
CA GLY A 73 -6.00 -7.81 5.90
C GLY A 73 -6.95 -7.29 4.81
N GLY A 74 -6.74 -7.62 3.53
CA GLY A 74 -7.56 -7.11 2.42
C GLY A 74 -7.45 -5.60 2.17
N LEU A 75 -6.49 -4.94 2.80
CA LEU A 75 -6.17 -3.53 2.61
C LEU A 75 -4.99 -3.51 1.62
N GLY A 76 -5.14 -2.96 0.41
CA GLY A 76 -4.11 -3.01 -0.66
C GLY A 76 -2.77 -2.30 -0.38
N GLY A 77 -2.29 -2.25 0.87
CA GLY A 77 -0.92 -1.86 1.28
C GLY A 77 -0.60 -0.36 1.21
N GLY A 78 -1.34 0.42 0.43
CA GLY A 78 -0.94 1.79 0.10
C GLY A 78 -0.84 2.77 1.27
N GLY A 79 -1.60 2.57 2.34
CA GLY A 79 -1.49 3.39 3.55
C GLY A 79 -0.23 3.13 4.37
N VAL A 80 0.43 1.99 4.17
CA VAL A 80 1.59 1.55 4.96
C VAL A 80 2.89 1.78 4.19
N PHE A 81 2.87 1.71 2.86
CA PHE A 81 4.08 1.88 2.05
C PHE A 81 4.62 3.31 2.07
N ILE A 82 3.75 4.32 1.94
CA ILE A 82 4.17 5.74 1.97
C ILE A 82 4.95 6.09 3.26
N PRO A 83 4.42 5.85 4.48
CA PRO A 83 5.17 6.16 5.69
C PRO A 83 6.44 5.32 5.85
N ILE A 84 6.49 4.07 5.37
CA ILE A 84 7.73 3.26 5.38
C ILE A 84 8.78 3.89 4.45
N PHE A 85 8.41 4.29 3.23
CA PHE A 85 9.34 4.94 2.30
C PHE A 85 9.89 6.27 2.82
N ILE A 86 9.09 7.04 3.57
CA ILE A 86 9.54 8.33 4.12
C ILE A 86 10.40 8.13 5.38
N LEU A 87 9.96 7.29 6.32
CA LEU A 87 10.65 7.10 7.61
C LEU A 87 11.90 6.23 7.49
N VAL A 88 11.81 5.14 6.73
CA VAL A 88 12.91 4.17 6.57
C VAL A 88 13.64 4.42 5.27
N GLY A 89 12.96 4.70 4.16
CA GLY A 89 13.64 4.98 2.89
C GLY A 89 14.27 6.38 2.81
N GLY A 90 13.84 7.34 3.64
CA GLY A 90 14.33 8.73 3.58
C GLY A 90 13.97 9.47 2.29
N TYR A 91 13.02 8.95 1.53
CA TYR A 91 12.54 9.54 0.28
C TYR A 91 11.60 10.72 0.57
N ASP A 92 11.60 11.72 -0.31
CA ASP A 92 10.61 12.79 -0.24
C ASP A 92 9.20 12.25 -0.52
N SER A 93 8.20 12.98 -0.01
CA SER A 93 6.80 12.57 -0.12
C SER A 93 6.35 12.38 -1.56
N LYS A 94 6.88 13.14 -2.51
CA LYS A 94 6.57 12.99 -3.94
C LYS A 94 7.13 11.69 -4.51
N SER A 95 8.42 11.43 -4.30
CA SER A 95 9.11 10.22 -4.76
C SER A 95 8.52 8.95 -4.10
N ALA A 96 8.29 8.99 -2.78
CA ALA A 96 7.69 7.91 -2.00
C ALA A 96 6.28 7.56 -2.50
N SER A 97 5.46 8.57 -2.82
CA SER A 97 4.10 8.35 -3.34
C SER A 97 4.12 7.64 -4.69
N GLY A 98 5.02 8.02 -5.60
CA GLY A 98 5.19 7.37 -6.90
C GLY A 98 5.62 5.90 -6.78
N LEU A 99 6.62 5.62 -5.92
CA LEU A 99 7.10 4.26 -5.65
C LEU A 99 6.00 3.38 -5.02
N SER A 100 5.22 3.95 -4.09
CA SER A 100 4.08 3.26 -3.49
C SER A 100 3.02 2.89 -4.53
N LEU A 101 2.66 3.81 -5.42
CA LEU A 101 1.68 3.56 -6.49
C LEU A 101 2.14 2.44 -7.42
N ALA A 102 3.42 2.45 -7.82
CA ALA A 102 4.01 1.39 -8.64
C ALA A 102 3.95 0.02 -7.95
N THR A 103 4.24 -0.02 -6.65
CA THR A 103 4.22 -1.26 -5.85
C THR A 103 2.79 -1.82 -5.70
N ILE A 104 1.82 -0.95 -5.40
CA ILE A 104 0.41 -1.35 -5.28
C ILE A 104 -0.13 -1.84 -6.62
N PHE A 105 0.21 -1.14 -7.71
CA PHE A 105 -0.21 -1.51 -9.06
C PHE A 105 0.34 -2.89 -9.45
N GLY A 106 1.62 -3.14 -9.21
CA GLY A 106 2.24 -4.45 -9.42
C GLY A 106 1.56 -5.56 -8.60
N GLY A 107 1.33 -5.32 -7.30
CA GLY A 107 0.62 -6.28 -6.45
C GLY A 107 -0.82 -6.55 -6.90
N SER A 108 -1.51 -5.52 -7.40
CA SER A 108 -2.88 -5.64 -7.92
C SER A 108 -2.92 -6.47 -9.20
N ILE A 109 -1.96 -6.30 -10.12
CA ILE A 109 -1.84 -7.13 -11.32
C ILE A 109 -1.63 -8.60 -10.96
N VAL A 110 -0.71 -8.88 -10.04
CA VAL A 110 -0.44 -10.26 -9.61
C VAL A 110 -1.69 -10.88 -8.99
N ASN A 111 -2.38 -10.16 -8.10
CA ASN A 111 -3.61 -10.63 -7.49
C ASN A 111 -4.72 -10.85 -8.53
N LEU A 112 -4.84 -9.95 -9.50
CA LEU A 112 -5.79 -10.07 -10.61
C LEU A 112 -5.51 -11.34 -11.43
N VAL A 113 -4.26 -11.55 -11.84
CA VAL A 113 -3.84 -12.74 -12.60
C VAL A 113 -4.10 -14.01 -11.79
N MET A 114 -3.70 -14.06 -10.52
CA MET A 114 -3.97 -15.20 -9.65
C MET A 114 -5.47 -15.48 -9.50
N ASN A 115 -6.29 -14.44 -9.34
CA ASN A 115 -7.73 -14.56 -9.19
C ASN A 115 -8.41 -15.01 -10.50
N PHE A 116 -7.94 -14.53 -11.66
CA PHE A 116 -8.44 -14.98 -12.97
C PHE A 116 -8.04 -16.42 -13.29
N LEU A 117 -6.86 -16.86 -12.83
CA LEU A 117 -6.41 -18.25 -12.98
C LEU A 117 -7.22 -19.21 -12.08
N GLN A 118 -7.79 -18.73 -10.98
CA GLN A 118 -8.68 -19.51 -10.12
C GLN A 118 -10.09 -19.60 -10.73
N GLN A 119 -10.33 -20.67 -11.49
CA GLN A 119 -11.66 -20.98 -12.03
C GLN A 119 -12.55 -21.69 -11.01
N HIS A 120 -13.84 -21.34 -10.98
CA HIS A 120 -14.84 -21.98 -10.13
C HIS A 120 -14.96 -23.49 -10.44
N PRO A 121 -14.87 -24.38 -9.45
CA PRO A 121 -15.01 -25.84 -9.66
C PRO A 121 -16.40 -26.28 -10.15
N ASN A 122 -17.43 -25.43 -10.06
CA ASN A 122 -18.81 -25.81 -10.36
C ASN A 122 -19.50 -24.98 -11.48
N ARG A 123 -18.87 -23.91 -11.99
CA ARG A 123 -19.40 -23.07 -13.09
C ARG A 123 -18.23 -22.53 -13.93
N ARG A 124 -17.93 -23.20 -15.04
CA ARG A 124 -16.77 -22.95 -15.93
C ARG A 124 -16.71 -21.56 -16.62
N HIS A 125 -17.74 -20.72 -16.45
CA HIS A 125 -17.87 -19.44 -17.18
C HIS A 125 -18.15 -18.22 -16.29
N ARG A 126 -17.97 -18.34 -14.97
CA ARG A 126 -18.03 -17.21 -14.03
C ARG A 126 -16.69 -17.10 -13.31
N THR A 127 -16.05 -15.94 -13.40
CA THR A 127 -14.95 -15.56 -12.53
C THR A 127 -15.52 -15.25 -11.14
N LEU A 128 -14.78 -15.54 -10.07
CA LEU A 128 -15.18 -15.27 -8.67
C LEU A 128 -15.47 -13.78 -8.40
N ALA A 129 -14.89 -12.89 -9.19
CA ALA A 129 -15.02 -11.45 -9.04
C ALA A 129 -16.40 -10.94 -9.51
N ASP A 130 -17.13 -10.29 -8.61
CA ASP A 130 -18.33 -9.52 -8.95
C ASP A 130 -17.93 -8.23 -9.67
N LEU A 131 -17.75 -8.34 -10.99
CA LEU A 131 -17.33 -7.23 -11.85
C LEU A 131 -18.30 -6.04 -11.80
N GLN A 132 -19.58 -6.29 -11.52
CA GLN A 132 -20.58 -5.23 -11.42
C GLN A 132 -20.31 -4.32 -10.20
N THR A 133 -19.94 -4.91 -9.07
CA THR A 133 -19.57 -4.14 -7.86
C THR A 133 -18.27 -3.37 -8.06
N ILE A 134 -17.29 -3.97 -8.76
CA ILE A 134 -16.01 -3.31 -9.08
C ILE A 134 -16.23 -2.08 -9.96
N LEU A 135 -17.05 -2.21 -11.02
CA LEU A 135 -17.39 -1.12 -11.94
C LEU A 135 -18.08 0.06 -11.24
N ILE A 136 -18.84 -0.18 -10.16
CA ILE A 136 -19.49 0.89 -9.39
C ILE A 136 -18.49 1.58 -8.44
N MET A 137 -17.47 0.86 -7.95
CA MET A 137 -16.43 1.43 -7.07
C MET A 137 -15.33 2.18 -7.83
N GLU A 138 -15.00 1.74 -9.05
CA GLU A 138 -13.98 2.36 -9.90
C GLU A 138 -14.13 3.89 -10.06
N PRO A 139 -15.30 4.46 -10.42
CA PRO A 139 -15.43 5.90 -10.60
C PRO A 139 -15.27 6.69 -9.30
N MET A 140 -15.66 6.12 -8.15
CA MET A 140 -15.47 6.76 -6.84
C MET A 140 -13.99 6.82 -6.46
N LEU A 141 -13.23 5.76 -6.77
CA LEU A 141 -11.78 5.74 -6.58
C LEU A 141 -11.07 6.70 -7.53
N LEU A 142 -11.47 6.75 -8.81
CA LEU A 142 -10.88 7.65 -9.79
C LEU A 142 -11.11 9.13 -9.43
N ALA A 143 -12.32 9.48 -8.98
CA ALA A 143 -12.63 10.82 -8.52
C ALA A 143 -11.80 11.20 -7.27
N GLY A 144 -11.73 10.31 -6.28
CA GLY A 144 -10.96 10.54 -5.06
C GLY A 144 -9.45 10.69 -5.32
N THR A 145 -8.88 9.84 -6.17
CA THR A 145 -7.46 9.91 -6.54
C THR A 145 -7.14 11.19 -7.32
N SER A 146 -7.99 11.59 -8.26
CA SER A 146 -7.81 12.83 -9.03
C SER A 146 -7.75 14.07 -8.12
N ILE A 147 -8.69 14.17 -7.16
CA ILE A 147 -8.71 15.26 -6.17
C ILE A 147 -7.47 15.19 -5.27
N GLY A 148 -7.10 13.99 -4.82
CA GLY A 148 -5.92 13.77 -3.97
C GLY A 148 -4.61 14.18 -4.64
N VAL A 149 -4.44 13.86 -5.93
CA VAL A 149 -3.24 14.25 -6.71
C VAL A 149 -3.19 15.77 -6.87
N LEU A 150 -4.32 16.43 -7.12
CA LEU A 150 -4.35 17.88 -7.21
C LEU A 150 -3.94 18.54 -5.88
N LEU A 151 -4.42 18.01 -4.75
CA LEU A 151 -3.99 18.45 -3.42
C LEU A 151 -2.49 18.20 -3.17
N ASN A 152 -1.96 17.07 -3.65
CA ASN A 152 -0.53 16.75 -3.54
C ASN A 152 0.37 17.77 -4.28
N VAL A 153 -0.09 18.31 -5.42
CA VAL A 153 0.67 19.32 -6.17
C VAL A 153 0.64 20.69 -5.48
N ILE A 154 -0.48 21.04 -4.84
CA ILE A 154 -0.70 22.36 -4.22
C ILE A 154 -0.04 22.45 -2.84
N LEU A 155 0.00 21.36 -2.08
CA LEU A 155 0.49 21.37 -0.70
C LEU A 155 2.01 21.16 -0.61
N PRO A 156 2.71 21.90 0.27
CA PRO A 156 4.12 21.66 0.55
C PRO A 156 4.33 20.37 1.36
N GLY A 157 5.46 19.68 1.14
CA GLY A 157 5.80 18.37 1.70
C GLY A 157 5.45 18.12 3.18
N PRO A 158 5.84 18.99 4.14
CA PRO A 158 5.55 18.75 5.56
C PRO A 158 4.05 18.83 5.90
N ILE A 159 3.27 19.67 5.19
CA ILE A 159 1.82 19.77 5.38
C ILE A 159 1.14 18.51 4.85
N LEU A 160 1.59 18.03 3.69
CA LEU A 160 1.11 16.77 3.11
C LEU A 160 1.39 15.59 4.04
N LEU A 161 2.60 15.50 4.60
CA LEU A 161 2.97 14.46 5.55
C LEU A 161 2.08 14.48 6.79
N ALA A 162 1.84 15.66 7.38
CA ALA A 162 0.97 15.81 8.53
C ALA A 162 -0.48 15.39 8.22
N LEU A 163 -0.99 15.76 7.04
CA LEU A 163 -2.32 15.36 6.57
C LEU A 163 -2.40 13.84 6.40
N LEU A 164 -1.40 13.23 5.76
CA LEU A 164 -1.32 11.78 5.57
C LEU A 164 -1.35 11.03 6.90
N VAL A 165 -0.52 11.45 7.86
CA VAL A 165 -0.47 10.82 9.20
C VAL A 165 -1.82 10.95 9.91
N THR A 166 -2.47 12.12 9.82
CA THR A 166 -3.77 12.36 10.47
C THR A 166 -4.87 11.49 9.85
N VAL A 167 -4.94 11.44 8.52
CA VAL A 167 -5.93 10.63 7.79
C VAL A 167 -5.70 9.15 8.04
N LEU A 168 -4.45 8.68 7.96
CA LEU A 168 -4.11 7.28 8.24
C LEU A 168 -4.40 6.90 9.69
N GLY A 169 -4.11 7.79 10.65
CA GLY A 169 -4.46 7.59 12.05
C GLY A 169 -5.97 7.46 12.25
N TYR A 170 -6.75 8.35 11.64
CA TYR A 170 -8.21 8.31 11.71
C TYR A 170 -8.81 7.05 11.06
N VAL A 171 -8.34 6.68 9.86
CA VAL A 171 -8.77 5.47 9.15
C VAL A 171 -8.40 4.23 9.94
N THR A 172 -7.19 4.16 10.50
CA THR A 172 -6.74 3.06 11.37
C THR A 172 -7.65 2.94 12.58
N TYR A 173 -7.88 4.03 13.33
CA TYR A 173 -8.75 4.01 14.50
C TYR A 173 -10.16 3.51 14.16
N ARG A 174 -10.76 4.04 13.10
CA ARG A 174 -12.10 3.64 12.64
C ARG A 174 -12.14 2.17 12.24
N THR A 175 -11.12 1.70 11.53
CA THR A 175 -11.00 0.32 11.04
C THR A 175 -10.79 -0.65 12.20
N THR A 176 -9.92 -0.33 13.16
CA THR A 176 -9.69 -1.13 14.36
C THR A 176 -10.94 -1.22 15.21
N LYS A 177 -11.67 -0.12 15.42
CA LYS A 177 -12.93 -0.14 16.17
C LYS A 177 -13.96 -1.06 15.51
N LYS A 178 -14.16 -0.95 14.20
CA LYS A 178 -15.04 -1.85 13.44
C LYS A 178 -14.56 -3.30 13.47
N GLY A 179 -13.25 -3.52 13.40
CA GLY A 179 -12.64 -4.85 13.49
C GLY A 179 -12.91 -5.53 14.82
N ILE A 180 -12.76 -4.81 15.94
CA ILE A 180 -13.07 -5.33 17.29
C ILE A 180 -14.57 -5.65 17.41
N GLU A 181 -15.44 -4.79 16.87
CA GLU A 181 -16.89 -5.02 16.87
C GLU A 181 -17.28 -6.27 16.08
N MET A 182 -16.73 -6.45 14.87
CA MET A 182 -16.93 -7.65 14.06
C MET A 182 -16.39 -8.91 14.76
N TRP A 183 -15.20 -8.83 15.38
CA TRP A 183 -14.62 -9.95 16.12
C TRP A 183 -15.48 -10.40 17.30
N LYS A 184 -16.08 -9.45 18.02
CA LYS A 184 -17.02 -9.77 19.11
C LYS A 184 -18.25 -10.50 18.60
N GLN A 185 -18.82 -10.06 17.47
CA GLN A 185 -19.98 -10.70 16.84
C GLN A 185 -19.65 -12.11 16.31
N GLU A 186 -18.46 -12.31 15.72
CA GLU A 186 -18.01 -13.62 15.25
C GLU A 186 -17.80 -14.60 16.40
N ASN A 187 -17.23 -14.15 17.52
CA ASN A 187 -17.06 -14.99 18.70
C ASN A 187 -18.38 -15.46 19.30
N GLU A 188 -19.41 -14.61 19.31
CA GLU A 188 -20.74 -14.98 19.79
C GLU A 188 -21.42 -16.00 18.87
N LYS A 189 -21.37 -15.77 17.55
CA LYS A 189 -21.88 -16.73 16.55
C LYS A 189 -21.19 -18.09 16.63
N ARG A 190 -19.85 -18.11 16.78
CA ARG A 190 -19.07 -19.35 16.94
C ARG A 190 -19.49 -20.15 18.17
N LYS A 191 -19.79 -19.49 19.30
CA LYS A 191 -20.27 -20.18 20.52
C LYS A 191 -21.64 -20.82 20.30
N ILE A 192 -22.57 -20.09 19.68
CA ILE A 192 -23.93 -20.60 19.38
C ILE A 192 -23.86 -21.79 18.41
N GLU A 193 -23.01 -21.72 17.39
CA GLU A 193 -22.81 -22.84 16.45
C GLU A 193 -22.21 -24.07 17.14
N GLN A 194 -21.23 -23.89 18.02
CA GLN A 194 -20.65 -24.99 18.81
C GLN A 194 -21.69 -25.65 19.74
N GLU A 195 -22.58 -24.87 20.37
CA GLU A 195 -23.67 -25.42 21.18
C GLU A 195 -24.69 -26.19 20.34
N LYS A 196 -25.05 -25.67 19.16
CA LYS A 196 -25.93 -26.38 18.21
C LYS A 196 -25.31 -27.70 17.75
N GLN A 197 -24.00 -27.72 17.48
CA GLN A 197 -23.28 -28.93 17.09
C GLN A 197 -23.28 -29.97 18.22
N ARG A 198 -22.93 -29.56 19.45
CA ARG A 198 -22.97 -30.45 20.63
C ARG A 198 -24.34 -31.07 20.87
N LYS A 199 -25.43 -30.32 20.65
CA LYS A 199 -26.80 -30.85 20.77
C LYS A 199 -27.12 -31.87 19.68
N LYS A 200 -26.66 -31.66 18.44
CA LYS A 200 -26.79 -32.65 17.36
C LYS A 200 -26.01 -33.92 17.69
N ASP A 201 -24.75 -33.80 18.10
CA ASP A 201 -23.90 -34.94 18.43
C ASP A 201 -24.48 -35.77 19.60
N ALA A 202 -25.05 -35.10 20.61
CA ALA A 202 -25.74 -35.78 21.73
C ALA A 202 -27.03 -36.49 21.28
N GLN A 203 -27.77 -35.92 20.32
CA GLN A 203 -29.00 -36.50 19.79
C GLN A 203 -28.73 -37.68 18.84
N ASP A 204 -27.67 -37.60 18.03
CA ASP A 204 -27.21 -38.70 17.16
C ASP A 204 -26.66 -39.87 18.00
N THR A 205 -25.93 -39.58 19.09
CA THR A 205 -25.46 -40.59 20.05
C THR A 205 -26.63 -41.30 20.75
N ALA A 206 -27.68 -40.55 21.14
CA ALA A 206 -28.88 -41.12 21.74
C ALA A 206 -29.67 -42.00 20.75
N SER A 207 -29.81 -41.59 19.49
CA SER A 207 -30.46 -42.41 18.44
C SER A 207 -29.68 -43.69 18.12
N GLN A 208 -28.34 -43.64 18.07
CA GLN A 208 -27.52 -44.85 17.88
C GLN A 208 -27.64 -45.83 19.06
N SER A 209 -27.77 -45.34 20.29
CA SER A 209 -27.95 -46.21 21.46
C SER A 209 -29.31 -46.93 21.49
N LEU A 210 -30.37 -46.34 20.91
CA LEU A 210 -31.69 -46.97 20.79
C LEU A 210 -31.79 -48.01 19.68
N LEU A 211 -30.89 -47.99 18.69
CA LEU A 211 -30.85 -48.95 17.58
C LEU A 211 -30.04 -50.22 17.90
N ASN A 212 -29.26 -50.24 18.98
CA ASN A 212 -28.38 -51.34 19.38
C ASN A 212 -28.95 -52.18 20.57
N ILE A 213 -30.22 -52.00 20.93
CA ILE A 213 -30.97 -52.81 21.91
C ILE A 213 -32.06 -53.58 21.15
#